data_AF-A0A938SSN8-F1
#
_entry.id   AF-A0A938SSN8-F1
#
_cell.length_a   1.000
_cell.length_b   1.000
_cell.length_c   1.000
_cell.angle_alpha   90.00
_cell.angle_beta   90.00
_cell.angle_gamma   90.00
#
_symmetry.space_group_name_H-M   'P 1'
#
loop_
_entity.id
_entity.type
_entity.pdbx_description
1 polymer ?
#
loop_
_entity_poly.entity_id
_entity_poly.type
_entity_poly.pdbx_seq_one_letter_code
_entity_poly.pdbx_strand_id
1 'polypeptide(L)'
;MPTPFQPGDALSDEDLALAIELDARGLAGMAAAAMLQRWIPSIGSPGDRPMAALAAAEVCIACAIRDGGEPLEAAQQLAAAHPAFADDFMAAALGFGMPEGDLPGDLVPGAIVLGRWRVDRVVGSGATGTVALAVDALLGSPAQPRHVALKRFESDATGLALRHARHELSTLLSLPEGCGPKVIGFHADRAGSAVLVTAWEPSSPPNHLAALPEALWTMDRIHACGIAHGDLKPDHLRLRDDGSVFLIDWGSAGPADHAGRTLDADRLASIVRTIGSSTGTAPWIVAPAAWLCTRDQLGLAATWLAACAPRRHARRLLRPIVPAAAAILIAALFVWLSGPWNRTPAEAAIDRLRARGNLIEVVQGPDGAPAGAWLAWPRFDPAVPARERLVFWIDFKDGLEVISRKSPGSLSPATWPESSSQSPAAPQ
;
A
#
# COMPACT_ATOMS: atom_id res chain seq x y z
N MET A 1 13.40 41.40 -3.94
CA MET A 1 13.50 39.93 -3.86
C MET A 1 12.10 39.36 -3.86
N PRO A 2 11.84 38.25 -4.55
CA PRO A 2 10.54 37.58 -4.48
C PRO A 2 10.23 37.18 -3.04
N THR A 3 8.98 37.32 -2.62
CA THR A 3 8.47 36.90 -1.31
C THR A 3 8.80 35.42 -1.09
N PRO A 4 9.39 34.97 0.03
CA PRO A 4 9.78 33.57 0.23
C PRO A 4 8.61 32.60 0.00
N PHE A 5 8.88 31.40 -0.54
CA PHE A 5 7.87 30.36 -0.68
C PHE A 5 7.58 29.79 0.70
N GLN A 6 6.39 30.05 1.21
CA GLN A 6 5.93 29.58 2.52
C GLN A 6 4.55 28.95 2.36
N PRO A 7 4.50 27.70 1.89
CA PRO A 7 3.23 27.04 1.61
C PRO A 7 2.55 26.52 2.89
N GLY A 8 3.25 26.54 4.04
CA GLY A 8 2.78 26.09 5.35
C GLY A 8 3.43 24.77 5.78
N ASP A 9 3.67 24.58 7.08
CA ASP A 9 4.55 23.51 7.61
C ASP A 9 3.96 22.08 7.55
N ALA A 10 2.69 21.92 7.13
CA ALA A 10 1.97 20.65 7.25
C ALA A 10 1.23 20.21 5.97
N LEU A 11 1.64 20.68 4.80
CA LEU A 11 1.02 20.25 3.54
C LEU A 11 1.34 18.79 3.22
N SER A 12 0.35 18.09 2.67
CA SER A 12 0.59 16.81 2.00
C SER A 12 1.48 17.02 0.77
N ASP A 13 2.12 15.94 0.27
CA ASP A 13 2.93 16.02 -0.95
C ASP A 13 2.11 16.49 -2.16
N GLU A 14 0.85 16.05 -2.26
CA GLU A 14 -0.09 16.51 -3.30
C GLU A 14 -0.39 18.01 -3.18
N ASP A 15 -0.69 18.51 -1.98
CA ASP A 15 -0.99 19.93 -1.77
C ASP A 15 0.23 20.80 -2.05
N LEU A 16 1.43 20.30 -1.71
CA LEU A 16 2.68 21.00 -2.01
C LEU A 16 2.97 21.07 -3.51
N ALA A 17 2.74 19.98 -4.24
CA ALA A 17 2.85 19.97 -5.70
C ALA A 17 1.95 21.03 -6.34
N LEU A 18 0.69 21.11 -5.90
CA LEU A 18 -0.25 22.13 -6.35
C LEU A 18 0.21 23.56 -5.98
N ALA A 19 0.74 23.74 -4.76
CA ALA A 19 1.27 25.04 -4.33
C ALA A 19 2.47 25.50 -5.18
N ILE A 20 3.34 24.57 -5.60
CA ILE A 20 4.47 24.84 -6.51
C ILE A 20 3.94 25.28 -7.88
N GLU A 21 2.99 24.54 -8.47
CA GLU A 21 2.37 24.88 -9.74
C GLU A 21 1.73 26.29 -9.72
N LEU A 22 1.11 26.67 -8.60
CA LEU A 22 0.49 27.98 -8.41
C LEU A 22 1.53 29.10 -8.25
N ASP A 23 2.55 28.88 -7.41
CA ASP A 23 3.63 29.85 -7.19
C ASP A 23 4.40 30.13 -8.48
N ALA A 24 4.66 29.10 -9.29
CA ALA A 24 5.31 29.20 -10.60
C ALA A 24 4.65 30.20 -11.55
N ARG A 25 3.31 30.34 -11.51
CA ARG A 25 2.56 31.28 -12.37
C ARG A 25 2.95 32.74 -12.10
N GLY A 26 3.36 33.06 -10.88
CA GLY A 26 3.81 34.40 -10.46
C GLY A 26 5.30 34.68 -10.72
N LEU A 27 6.08 33.68 -11.17
CA LEU A 27 7.54 33.77 -11.31
C LEU A 27 8.00 33.94 -12.76
N ALA A 28 7.14 34.45 -13.64
CA ALA A 28 7.48 34.66 -15.05
C ALA A 28 8.79 35.47 -15.22
N GLY A 29 9.74 34.92 -15.99
CA GLY A 29 11.05 35.53 -16.25
C GLY A 29 12.15 35.20 -15.23
N MET A 30 11.87 34.38 -14.22
CA MET A 30 12.89 33.84 -13.32
C MET A 30 13.57 32.61 -13.94
N ALA A 31 14.88 32.45 -13.75
CA ALA A 31 15.59 31.26 -14.21
C ALA A 31 15.13 29.99 -13.46
N ALA A 32 15.00 28.87 -14.17
CA ALA A 32 14.55 27.59 -13.62
C ALA A 32 15.31 27.16 -12.36
N ALA A 33 16.64 27.27 -12.35
CA ALA A 33 17.45 26.93 -11.19
C ALA A 33 17.12 27.78 -9.94
N ALA A 34 16.76 29.06 -10.13
CA ALA A 34 16.36 29.94 -9.03
C ALA A 34 14.95 29.62 -8.51
N MET A 35 14.03 29.22 -9.39
CA MET A 35 12.71 28.73 -8.99
C MET A 35 12.85 27.45 -8.16
N LEU A 36 13.68 26.50 -8.60
CA LEU A 36 13.89 25.25 -7.87
C LEU A 36 14.49 25.47 -6.47
N GLN A 37 15.51 26.31 -6.36
CA GLN A 37 16.13 26.66 -5.06
C GLN A 37 15.14 27.25 -4.06
N ARG A 38 14.08 27.89 -4.56
CA ARG A 38 13.00 28.43 -3.73
C ARG A 38 12.09 27.33 -3.16
N TRP A 39 11.90 26.21 -3.87
CA TRP A 39 11.01 25.12 -3.42
C TRP A 39 11.72 24.01 -2.67
N ILE A 40 13.02 23.78 -2.93
CA ILE A 40 13.84 22.74 -2.27
C ILE A 40 13.66 22.71 -0.74
N PRO A 41 13.66 23.84 0.00
CA PRO A 41 13.48 23.81 1.45
C PRO A 41 12.14 23.19 1.91
N SER A 42 11.10 23.29 1.09
CA SER A 42 9.79 22.68 1.35
C SER A 42 9.68 21.26 0.81
N ILE A 43 10.36 20.94 -0.30
CA ILE A 43 10.36 19.59 -0.89
C ILE A 43 11.19 18.62 -0.03
N GLY A 44 12.36 19.06 0.43
CA GLY A 44 13.34 18.17 1.08
C GLY A 44 14.05 17.29 0.05
N SER A 45 14.17 16.00 0.33
CA SER A 45 14.64 15.03 -0.65
C SER A 45 13.53 14.70 -1.64
N PRO A 46 13.81 14.52 -2.96
CA PRO A 46 12.79 14.11 -3.94
C PRO A 46 12.05 12.84 -3.55
N GLY A 47 12.71 11.89 -2.88
CA GLY A 47 12.07 10.67 -2.37
C GLY A 47 11.12 10.90 -1.19
N ASP A 48 11.24 12.00 -0.46
CA ASP A 48 10.34 12.33 0.66
C ASP A 48 9.02 12.93 0.15
N ARG A 49 9.10 13.67 -0.96
CA ARG A 49 7.99 14.41 -1.58
C ARG A 49 8.03 14.28 -3.11
N PRO A 50 7.81 13.06 -3.64
CA PRO A 50 7.99 12.77 -5.06
C PRO A 50 7.05 13.53 -5.98
N MET A 51 5.82 13.84 -5.55
CA MET A 51 4.89 14.64 -6.37
C MET A 51 5.36 16.08 -6.48
N ALA A 52 5.74 16.69 -5.35
CA ALA A 52 6.24 18.05 -5.35
C ALA A 52 7.57 18.18 -6.11
N ALA A 53 8.43 17.17 -6.05
CA ALA A 53 9.66 17.10 -6.82
C ALA A 53 9.40 17.04 -8.33
N LEU A 54 8.49 16.17 -8.77
CA LEU A 54 8.10 16.06 -10.17
C LEU A 54 7.47 17.36 -10.68
N ALA A 55 6.54 17.96 -9.92
CA ALA A 55 5.91 19.24 -10.28
C ALA A 55 6.95 20.37 -10.41
N ALA A 56 7.91 20.45 -9.49
CA ALA A 56 9.02 21.40 -9.58
C ALA A 56 9.87 21.18 -10.84
N ALA A 57 10.19 19.92 -11.16
CA ALA A 57 10.94 19.57 -12.36
C ALA A 57 10.19 19.95 -13.64
N GLU A 58 8.89 19.66 -13.72
CA GLU A 58 8.04 20.04 -14.85
C GLU A 58 8.03 21.55 -15.08
N VAL A 59 7.85 22.35 -14.02
CA VAL A 59 7.90 23.82 -14.14
C VAL A 59 9.28 24.30 -14.62
N CYS A 60 10.36 23.72 -14.10
CA CYS A 60 11.72 24.10 -14.49
C CYS A 60 11.98 23.82 -15.97
N ILE A 61 11.57 22.66 -16.46
CA ILE A 61 11.69 22.30 -17.88
C ILE A 61 10.79 23.20 -18.74
N ALA A 62 9.56 23.50 -18.30
CA ALA A 62 8.66 24.44 -18.97
C ALA A 62 9.30 25.80 -19.19
N CYS A 63 9.97 26.30 -18.15
CA CYS A 63 10.67 27.58 -18.19
C CYS A 63 11.82 27.54 -19.20
N ALA A 64 12.67 26.52 -19.15
CA ALA A 64 13.81 26.39 -20.05
C ALA A 64 13.39 26.33 -21.53
N ILE A 65 12.27 25.67 -21.83
CA ILE A 65 11.73 25.59 -23.19
C ILE A 65 11.16 26.93 -23.66
N ARG A 66 10.48 27.65 -22.78
CA ARG A 66 10.00 29.01 -23.08
C ARG A 66 11.14 29.95 -23.45
N ASP A 67 12.31 29.74 -22.85
CA ASP A 67 13.55 30.47 -23.13
C ASP A 67 14.28 29.96 -24.40
N GLY A 68 13.67 29.02 -25.13
CA GLY A 68 14.16 28.49 -26.41
C GLY A 68 15.05 27.26 -26.31
N GLY A 69 15.16 26.62 -25.13
CA GLY A 69 15.92 25.39 -24.94
C GLY A 69 15.19 24.13 -25.43
N GLU A 70 15.97 23.13 -25.86
CA GLU A 70 15.43 21.79 -26.13
C GLU A 70 15.17 21.05 -24.80
N PRO A 71 14.03 20.34 -24.64
CA PRO A 71 13.63 19.74 -23.36
C PRO A 71 14.69 18.82 -22.76
N LEU A 72 15.27 17.95 -23.59
CA LEU A 72 16.24 16.95 -23.14
C LEU A 72 17.58 17.59 -22.74
N GLU A 73 18.02 18.61 -23.48
CA GLU A 73 19.24 19.36 -23.15
C GLU A 73 19.05 20.16 -21.85
N ALA A 74 17.88 20.79 -21.68
CA ALA A 74 17.53 21.49 -20.45
C ALA A 74 17.52 20.53 -19.24
N ALA A 75 16.93 19.34 -19.38
CA ALA A 75 16.95 18.34 -18.33
C ALA A 75 18.36 17.87 -17.99
N GLN A 76 19.22 17.63 -18.98
CA GLN A 76 20.62 17.24 -18.72
C GLN A 76 21.39 18.33 -17.97
N GLN A 77 21.19 19.60 -18.33
CA GLN A 77 21.82 20.73 -17.65
C GLN A 77 21.32 20.88 -16.20
N LEU A 78 20.01 20.81 -15.99
CA LEU A 78 19.41 20.88 -14.66
C LEU A 78 19.80 19.69 -13.78
N ALA A 79 19.83 18.47 -14.34
CA ALA A 79 20.28 17.26 -13.65
C ALA A 79 21.76 17.35 -13.24
N ALA A 80 22.62 17.93 -14.08
CA ALA A 80 24.02 18.16 -13.74
C ALA A 80 24.17 19.17 -12.58
N ALA A 81 23.32 20.20 -12.54
CA ALA A 81 23.31 21.21 -11.47
C ALA A 81 22.63 20.72 -10.18
N HIS A 82 21.66 19.83 -10.30
CA HIS A 82 20.85 19.30 -9.18
C HIS A 82 20.70 17.77 -9.29
N PRO A 83 21.75 16.99 -8.98
CA PRO A 83 21.76 15.54 -9.21
C PRO A 83 20.67 14.76 -8.47
N ALA A 84 20.17 15.27 -7.35
CA ALA A 84 19.08 14.63 -6.59
C ALA A 84 17.77 14.56 -7.39
N PHE A 85 17.53 15.52 -8.30
CA PHE A 85 16.32 15.63 -9.12
C PHE A 85 16.54 15.11 -10.56
N ALA A 86 17.65 14.41 -10.82
CA ALA A 86 18.04 14.02 -12.18
C ALA A 86 16.97 13.18 -12.90
N ASP A 87 16.39 12.21 -12.19
CA ASP A 87 15.32 11.36 -12.71
C ASP A 87 14.03 12.16 -12.95
N ASP A 88 13.70 13.11 -12.06
CA ASP A 88 12.54 13.98 -12.19
C ASP A 88 12.64 14.89 -13.41
N PHE A 89 13.80 15.51 -13.65
CA PHE A 89 14.02 16.32 -14.86
C PHE A 89 13.93 15.49 -16.12
N MET A 90 14.48 14.27 -16.09
CA MET A 90 14.41 13.39 -17.24
C MET A 90 12.97 12.96 -17.52
N ALA A 91 12.20 12.63 -16.48
CA ALA A 91 10.78 12.34 -16.60
C ALA A 91 10.01 13.55 -17.16
N ALA A 92 10.24 14.75 -16.62
CA ALA A 92 9.62 15.98 -17.07
C ALA A 92 9.95 16.31 -18.53
N ALA A 93 11.22 16.26 -18.94
CA ALA A 93 11.63 16.53 -20.32
C ALA A 93 11.07 15.51 -21.31
N LEU A 94 10.97 14.24 -20.90
CA LEU A 94 10.29 13.22 -21.67
C LEU A 94 8.79 13.52 -21.84
N GLY A 95 8.18 14.26 -20.91
CA GLY A 95 6.80 14.74 -20.97
C GLY A 95 6.60 16.02 -21.78
N PHE A 96 7.67 16.75 -22.15
CA PHE A 96 7.59 18.01 -22.86
C PHE A 96 7.49 17.84 -24.38
N GLY A 97 6.68 18.69 -25.03
CA GLY A 97 6.28 18.54 -26.44
C GLY A 97 4.96 17.78 -26.62
N MET A 98 4.37 17.33 -25.52
CA MET A 98 3.03 16.77 -25.49
C MET A 98 2.00 17.91 -25.43
N PRO A 99 0.90 17.85 -26.21
CA PRO A 99 -0.07 18.93 -26.26
C PRO A 99 -0.68 19.23 -24.89
N GLU A 100 -0.60 20.49 -24.44
CA GLU A 100 -1.27 21.03 -23.23
C GLU A 100 -2.81 21.14 -23.37
N GLY A 101 -3.37 20.65 -24.48
CA GLY A 101 -4.79 20.70 -24.80
C GLY A 101 -5.59 19.56 -24.15
N ASP A 102 -6.87 19.49 -24.52
CA ASP A 102 -7.75 18.40 -24.07
C ASP A 102 -7.11 17.04 -24.41
N LEU A 103 -7.00 16.18 -23.40
CA LEU A 103 -6.51 14.83 -23.61
C LEU A 103 -7.44 14.12 -24.61
N PRO A 104 -6.89 13.33 -25.57
CA PRO A 104 -7.69 12.67 -26.58
C PRO A 104 -8.84 11.89 -25.94
N GLY A 105 -10.03 12.03 -26.53
CA GLY A 105 -11.32 11.60 -25.98
C GLY A 105 -11.43 10.11 -25.66
N ASP A 106 -10.72 9.24 -26.40
CA ASP A 106 -10.71 7.79 -26.20
C ASP A 106 -9.34 7.19 -26.51
N LEU A 107 -8.95 6.15 -25.75
CA LEU A 107 -7.77 5.34 -26.06
C LEU A 107 -8.12 4.30 -27.14
N VAL A 108 -8.08 4.69 -28.42
CA VAL A 108 -8.39 3.80 -29.55
C VAL A 108 -7.12 3.26 -30.23
N PRO A 109 -7.10 1.99 -30.68
CA PRO A 109 -5.97 1.42 -31.43
C PRO A 109 -5.54 2.32 -32.61
N GLY A 110 -4.24 2.57 -32.71
CA GLY A 110 -3.64 3.42 -33.74
C GLY A 110 -3.58 4.92 -33.40
N ALA A 111 -4.35 5.40 -32.41
CA ALA A 111 -4.25 6.80 -31.98
C ALA A 111 -2.88 7.10 -31.37
N ILE A 112 -2.36 8.30 -31.64
CA ILE A 112 -1.17 8.81 -30.98
C ILE A 112 -1.62 9.70 -29.82
N VAL A 113 -1.44 9.20 -28.60
CA VAL A 113 -1.71 9.93 -27.37
C VAL A 113 -0.53 10.83 -27.06
N LEU A 114 -0.84 12.10 -26.78
CA LEU A 114 0.13 13.11 -26.37
C LEU A 114 1.32 13.23 -27.35
N GLY A 115 1.07 13.05 -28.64
CA GLY A 115 2.09 13.16 -29.69
C GLY A 115 3.19 12.07 -29.68
N ARG A 116 3.18 11.15 -28.72
CA ARG A 116 4.27 10.18 -28.50
C ARG A 116 3.84 8.73 -28.44
N TRP A 117 2.74 8.42 -27.76
CA TRP A 117 2.38 7.04 -27.47
C TRP A 117 1.32 6.55 -28.42
N ARG A 118 1.73 5.70 -29.36
CA ARG A 118 0.79 5.09 -30.29
C ARG A 118 0.11 3.91 -29.62
N VAL A 119 -1.20 4.03 -29.41
CA VAL A 119 -2.03 2.99 -28.80
C VAL A 119 -1.99 1.74 -29.69
N ASP A 120 -1.65 0.61 -29.07
CA ASP A 120 -1.67 -0.70 -29.71
C ASP A 120 -3.05 -1.34 -29.52
N ARG A 121 -3.46 -1.50 -28.26
CA ARG A 121 -4.76 -2.06 -27.89
C ARG A 121 -5.22 -1.60 -26.51
N VAL A 122 -6.53 -1.57 -26.31
CA VAL A 122 -7.12 -1.43 -24.97
C VAL A 122 -6.91 -2.74 -24.19
N VAL A 123 -6.40 -2.63 -22.97
CA VAL A 123 -6.16 -3.75 -22.06
C VAL A 123 -7.38 -3.97 -21.17
N GLY A 124 -8.03 -2.90 -20.72
CA GLY A 124 -9.25 -2.96 -19.94
C GLY A 124 -9.84 -1.58 -19.70
N SER A 125 -11.12 -1.55 -19.29
CA SER A 125 -11.80 -0.35 -18.81
C SER A 125 -12.43 -0.70 -17.46
N GLY A 126 -12.26 0.18 -16.47
CA GLY A 126 -12.70 -0.04 -15.10
C GLY A 126 -13.21 1.25 -14.46
N ALA A 127 -13.62 1.15 -13.19
CA ALA A 127 -14.23 2.27 -12.46
C ALA A 127 -13.35 3.52 -12.37
N THR A 128 -12.03 3.36 -12.38
CA THR A 128 -11.07 4.46 -12.26
C THR A 128 -10.62 5.01 -13.62
N GLY A 129 -10.94 4.33 -14.73
CA GLY A 129 -10.46 4.74 -16.05
C GLY A 129 -10.20 3.60 -17.03
N THR A 130 -9.65 3.98 -18.18
CA THR A 130 -9.33 3.06 -19.29
C THR A 130 -7.83 2.84 -19.37
N VAL A 131 -7.40 1.58 -19.48
CA VAL A 131 -5.99 1.17 -19.61
C VAL A 131 -5.73 0.66 -21.02
N ALA A 132 -4.72 1.19 -21.68
CA ALA A 132 -4.27 0.73 -22.98
C ALA A 132 -2.77 0.41 -22.99
N LEU A 133 -2.41 -0.60 -23.78
CA LEU A 133 -1.04 -0.87 -24.18
C LEU A 133 -0.70 0.06 -25.34
N ALA A 134 0.43 0.74 -25.27
CA ALA A 134 0.93 1.60 -26.32
C ALA A 134 2.41 1.34 -26.60
N VAL A 135 2.88 1.84 -27.74
CA VAL A 135 4.29 1.87 -28.11
C VAL A 135 4.76 3.31 -28.05
N ASP A 136 5.88 3.53 -27.38
CA ASP A 136 6.59 4.80 -27.41
C ASP A 136 7.17 5.03 -28.81
N ALA A 137 6.61 5.97 -29.57
CA ALA A 137 7.04 6.25 -30.94
C ALA A 137 8.36 7.03 -31.00
N LEU A 138 8.77 7.67 -29.89
CA LEU A 138 10.03 8.40 -29.81
C LEU A 138 11.19 7.47 -29.51
N LEU A 139 11.01 6.58 -28.54
CA LEU A 139 12.08 5.69 -28.06
C LEU A 139 12.02 4.27 -28.65
N GLY A 140 10.89 3.86 -29.20
CA GLY A 140 10.67 2.57 -29.83
C GLY A 140 10.80 2.63 -31.35
N SER A 141 11.14 1.49 -31.96
CA SER A 141 11.11 1.31 -33.42
C SER A 141 10.21 0.14 -33.79
N PRO A 142 9.78 -0.01 -35.06
CA PRO A 142 9.02 -1.19 -35.48
C PRO A 142 9.75 -2.53 -35.23
N ALA A 143 11.09 -2.53 -35.25
CA ALA A 143 11.90 -3.71 -34.97
C ALA A 143 12.14 -3.97 -33.47
N GLN A 144 12.07 -2.93 -32.65
CA GLN A 144 12.26 -3.00 -31.19
C GLN A 144 11.24 -2.06 -30.53
N PRO A 145 9.97 -2.48 -30.41
CA PRO A 145 8.94 -1.65 -29.79
C PRO A 145 9.24 -1.48 -28.31
N ARG A 146 9.14 -0.25 -27.81
CA ARG A 146 9.16 0.04 -26.38
C ARG A 146 7.73 0.20 -25.90
N HIS A 147 7.24 -0.81 -25.17
CA HIS A 147 5.86 -0.85 -24.69
C HIS A 147 5.68 -0.04 -23.40
N VAL A 148 4.55 0.64 -23.31
CA VAL A 148 4.09 1.36 -22.12
C VAL A 148 2.62 1.06 -21.85
N ALA A 149 2.20 1.20 -20.59
CA ALA A 149 0.80 1.19 -20.22
C ALA A 149 0.32 2.64 -20.03
N LEU A 150 -0.78 3.00 -20.68
CA LEU A 150 -1.47 4.28 -20.51
C LEU A 150 -2.73 4.02 -19.68
N LYS A 151 -2.82 4.59 -18.48
CA LYS A 151 -4.05 4.61 -17.69
C LYS A 151 -4.65 6.01 -17.76
N ARG A 152 -5.81 6.12 -18.41
CA ARG A 152 -6.55 7.37 -18.58
C ARG A 152 -7.68 7.47 -17.57
N PHE A 153 -7.67 8.57 -16.83
CA PHE A 153 -8.71 8.99 -15.89
C PHE A 153 -9.53 10.07 -16.58
N GLU A 154 -10.83 9.83 -16.74
CA GLU A 154 -11.73 10.79 -17.38
C GLU A 154 -12.10 11.90 -16.40
N SER A 155 -12.11 13.15 -16.87
CA SER A 155 -12.56 14.28 -16.05
C SER A 155 -13.94 14.00 -15.46
N ASP A 156 -14.12 14.35 -14.19
CA ASP A 156 -15.42 14.43 -13.57
C ASP A 156 -15.65 15.82 -12.96
N ALA A 157 -16.92 16.21 -12.82
CA ALA A 157 -17.28 17.52 -12.30
C ALA A 157 -16.83 17.77 -10.84
N THR A 158 -16.43 16.71 -10.12
CA THR A 158 -15.99 16.79 -8.72
C THR A 158 -14.46 16.86 -8.58
N GLY A 159 -13.71 16.69 -9.67
CA GLY A 159 -12.25 16.54 -9.69
C GLY A 159 -11.75 15.25 -9.05
N LEU A 160 -12.60 14.24 -8.84
CA LEU A 160 -12.23 13.00 -8.15
C LEU A 160 -11.27 12.16 -9.00
N ALA A 161 -11.44 12.13 -10.31
CA ALA A 161 -10.60 11.42 -11.25
C ALA A 161 -9.14 11.89 -11.19
N LEU A 162 -8.91 13.21 -11.18
CA LEU A 162 -7.58 13.77 -11.03
C LEU A 162 -6.97 13.43 -9.66
N ARG A 163 -7.76 13.48 -8.58
CA ARG A 163 -7.30 13.05 -7.25
C ARG A 163 -6.93 11.56 -7.23
N HIS A 164 -7.73 10.70 -7.83
CA HIS A 164 -7.41 9.27 -7.95
C HIS A 164 -6.13 9.05 -8.77
N ALA A 165 -5.96 9.80 -9.86
CA ALA A 165 -4.77 9.71 -10.70
C ALA A 165 -3.50 10.12 -9.93
N ARG A 166 -3.57 11.22 -9.17
CA ARG A 166 -2.48 11.70 -8.31
C ARG A 166 -2.20 10.76 -7.15
N HIS A 167 -3.24 10.21 -6.53
CA HIS A 167 -3.10 9.21 -5.47
C HIS A 167 -2.39 7.95 -5.95
N GLU A 168 -2.77 7.44 -7.12
CA GLU A 168 -2.12 6.27 -7.73
C GLU A 168 -0.66 6.57 -8.10
N LEU A 169 -0.39 7.75 -8.68
CA LEU A 169 0.97 8.20 -8.98
C LEU A 169 1.83 8.29 -7.71
N SER A 170 1.36 8.98 -6.67
CA SER A 170 2.07 9.14 -5.39
C SER A 170 2.38 7.79 -4.76
N THR A 171 1.41 6.86 -4.80
CA THR A 171 1.62 5.49 -4.31
C THR A 171 2.75 4.82 -5.09
N LEU A 172 2.69 4.80 -6.43
CA LEU A 172 3.69 4.16 -7.27
C LEU A 172 5.11 4.69 -7.02
N LEU A 173 5.26 6.01 -6.85
CA LEU A 173 6.55 6.65 -6.57
C LEU A 173 7.09 6.30 -5.18
N SER A 174 6.23 5.91 -4.24
CA SER A 174 6.60 5.57 -2.86
C SER A 174 6.85 4.08 -2.63
N LEU A 175 6.59 3.23 -3.64
CA LEU A 175 6.76 1.78 -3.49
C LEU A 175 8.23 1.39 -3.45
N PRO A 176 8.57 0.29 -2.75
CA PRO A 176 9.89 -0.31 -2.86
C PRO A 176 10.21 -0.70 -4.30
N GLU A 177 11.50 -0.66 -4.65
CA GLU A 177 11.96 -1.04 -5.99
C GLU A 177 11.48 -2.45 -6.37
N GLY A 178 10.97 -2.55 -7.60
CA GLY A 178 10.47 -3.78 -8.20
C GLY A 178 9.06 -4.19 -7.76
N CYS A 179 8.43 -3.51 -6.80
CA CYS A 179 7.10 -3.84 -6.27
C CYS A 179 5.93 -3.24 -7.07
N GLY A 180 6.18 -2.22 -7.89
CA GLY A 180 5.20 -1.61 -8.79
C GLY A 180 5.81 -1.30 -10.16
N PRO A 181 4.97 -0.99 -11.17
CA PRO A 181 5.45 -0.59 -12.47
C PRO A 181 6.17 0.77 -12.39
N LYS A 182 7.27 0.92 -13.14
CA LYS A 182 8.01 2.17 -13.19
C LYS A 182 7.17 3.29 -13.84
N VAL A 183 7.06 4.43 -13.18
CA VAL A 183 6.43 5.63 -13.74
C VAL A 183 7.33 6.22 -14.83
N ILE A 184 6.74 6.53 -15.98
CA ILE A 184 7.41 7.17 -17.12
C ILE A 184 6.95 8.62 -17.28
N GLY A 185 5.69 8.90 -16.99
CA GLY A 185 5.14 10.25 -17.09
C GLY A 185 3.73 10.33 -16.54
N PHE A 186 3.29 11.55 -16.29
CA PHE A 186 1.95 11.88 -15.84
C PHE A 186 1.52 13.17 -16.51
N HIS A 187 0.29 13.20 -17.03
CA HIS A 187 -0.23 14.35 -17.76
C HIS A 187 -1.66 14.60 -17.32
N ALA A 188 -1.97 15.83 -16.90
CA ALA A 188 -3.33 16.25 -16.58
C ALA A 188 -3.72 17.46 -17.42
N ASP A 189 -4.97 17.50 -17.89
CA ASP A 189 -5.52 18.64 -18.62
C ASP A 189 -6.30 19.60 -17.71
N ARG A 190 -6.72 20.74 -18.27
CA ARG A 190 -7.49 21.76 -17.53
C ARG A 190 -8.90 21.32 -17.17
N ALA A 191 -9.45 20.32 -17.86
CA ALA A 191 -10.75 19.76 -17.56
C ALA A 191 -10.69 18.76 -16.39
N GLY A 192 -9.49 18.37 -15.95
CA GLY A 192 -9.29 17.43 -14.86
C GLY A 192 -9.22 15.97 -15.31
N SER A 193 -9.05 15.71 -16.60
CA SER A 193 -8.64 14.39 -17.08
C SER A 193 -7.15 14.19 -16.82
N ALA A 194 -6.72 12.94 -16.67
CA ALA A 194 -5.32 12.61 -16.52
C ALA A 194 -4.92 11.33 -17.27
N VAL A 195 -3.65 11.24 -17.65
CA VAL A 195 -3.03 10.04 -18.20
C VAL A 195 -1.78 9.74 -17.38
N LEU A 196 -1.77 8.58 -16.73
CA LEU A 196 -0.60 8.01 -16.07
C LEU A 196 0.07 7.03 -17.02
N VAL A 197 1.37 7.24 -17.28
CA VAL A 197 2.18 6.41 -18.17
C VAL A 197 3.17 5.61 -17.34
N THR A 198 3.10 4.30 -17.46
CA THR A 198 4.01 3.38 -16.77
C THR A 198 4.71 2.43 -17.75
N ALA A 199 5.87 1.92 -17.37
CA ALA A 199 6.57 0.90 -18.13
C ALA A 199 5.70 -0.36 -18.24
N TRP A 200 5.56 -0.89 -19.46
CA TRP A 200 4.91 -2.18 -19.65
C TRP A 200 5.95 -3.29 -19.48
N GLU A 201 5.69 -4.18 -18.54
CA GLU A 201 6.53 -5.34 -18.26
C GLU A 201 5.80 -6.63 -18.63
N PRO A 202 6.39 -7.50 -19.48
CA PRO A 202 5.87 -8.82 -19.75
C PRO A 202 5.65 -9.59 -18.44
N SER A 203 4.40 -9.94 -18.17
CA SER A 203 3.99 -10.56 -16.92
C SER A 203 2.64 -11.26 -17.06
N SER A 204 2.30 -12.12 -16.10
CA SER A 204 1.01 -12.80 -16.03
C SER A 204 0.47 -12.92 -14.61
N PRO A 205 -0.86 -13.02 -14.41
CA PRO A 205 -1.41 -13.34 -13.10
C PRO A 205 -0.90 -14.70 -12.60
N PRO A 206 -0.65 -14.88 -11.29
CA PRO A 206 -0.29 -16.17 -10.75
C PRO A 206 -1.45 -17.16 -10.96
N ASN A 207 -1.18 -18.25 -11.68
CA ASN A 207 -2.15 -19.31 -11.95
C ASN A 207 -1.85 -20.62 -11.20
N HIS A 208 -0.82 -20.63 -10.36
CA HIS A 208 -0.40 -21.78 -9.57
C HIS A 208 0.18 -21.38 -8.22
N LEU A 209 0.01 -22.22 -7.20
CA LEU A 209 0.43 -21.90 -5.82
C LEU A 209 1.94 -21.68 -5.65
N ALA A 210 2.78 -22.29 -6.49
CA ALA A 210 4.23 -22.12 -6.37
C ALA A 210 4.70 -20.70 -6.74
N ALA A 211 3.86 -19.88 -7.39
CA ALA A 211 4.12 -18.47 -7.66
C ALA A 211 3.70 -17.52 -6.52
N LEU A 212 2.88 -18.00 -5.58
CA LEU A 212 2.36 -17.15 -4.50
C LEU A 212 3.34 -16.80 -3.38
N PRO A 213 4.41 -17.57 -3.06
CA PRO A 213 5.37 -17.16 -2.05
C PRO A 213 5.95 -15.78 -2.31
N GLU A 214 6.36 -15.53 -3.56
CA GLU A 214 6.94 -14.24 -3.95
C GLU A 214 5.93 -13.10 -3.84
N ALA A 215 4.67 -13.34 -4.21
CA ALA A 215 3.61 -12.34 -4.06
C ALA A 215 3.36 -11.97 -2.59
N LEU A 216 3.39 -12.96 -1.70
CA LEU A 216 3.21 -12.76 -0.26
C LEU A 216 4.39 -12.02 0.38
N TRP A 217 5.63 -12.35 0.01
CA TRP A 217 6.81 -11.59 0.45
C TRP A 217 6.84 -10.17 -0.11
N THR A 218 6.41 -9.98 -1.36
CA THR A 218 6.30 -8.67 -1.97
C THR A 218 5.30 -7.79 -1.21
N MET A 219 4.12 -8.34 -0.85
CA MET A 219 3.14 -7.60 -0.06
C MET A 219 3.66 -7.29 1.36
N ASP A 220 4.36 -8.22 2.01
CA ASP A 220 4.98 -8.00 3.33
C ASP A 220 5.98 -6.83 3.30
N ARG A 221 6.79 -6.75 2.23
CA ARG A 221 7.71 -5.60 1.98
C ARG A 221 6.94 -4.29 1.81
N ILE A 222 5.84 -4.28 1.07
CA ILE A 222 5.02 -3.09 0.86
C ILE A 222 4.36 -2.64 2.17
N HIS A 223 3.81 -3.58 2.95
CA HIS A 223 3.24 -3.29 4.27
C HIS A 223 4.29 -2.72 5.23
N ALA A 224 5.54 -3.19 5.16
CA ALA A 224 6.64 -2.65 5.96
C ALA A 224 6.99 -1.19 5.62
N CYS A 225 6.65 -0.73 4.42
CA CYS A 225 6.75 0.68 4.00
C CYS A 225 5.51 1.50 4.35
N GLY A 226 4.54 0.93 5.07
CA GLY A 226 3.35 1.66 5.52
C GLY A 226 2.23 1.77 4.48
N ILE A 227 2.30 1.03 3.38
CA ILE A 227 1.31 1.07 2.29
C ILE A 227 0.53 -0.24 2.26
N ALA A 228 -0.80 -0.17 2.23
CA ALA A 228 -1.69 -1.28 1.91
C ALA A 228 -2.23 -1.09 0.48
N HIS A 229 -2.47 -2.19 -0.23
CA HIS A 229 -2.95 -2.13 -1.61
C HIS A 229 -4.45 -1.84 -1.66
N GLY A 230 -5.25 -2.41 -0.75
CA GLY A 230 -6.68 -2.11 -0.60
C GLY A 230 -7.60 -2.75 -1.65
N ASP A 231 -7.07 -3.21 -2.79
CA ASP A 231 -7.84 -3.89 -3.84
C ASP A 231 -7.18 -5.15 -4.43
N LEU A 232 -6.59 -6.00 -3.60
CA LEU A 232 -5.96 -7.22 -4.10
C LEU A 232 -6.94 -8.19 -4.78
N LYS A 233 -6.57 -8.62 -5.99
CA LYS A 233 -7.17 -9.72 -6.78
C LYS A 233 -6.07 -10.40 -7.62
N PRO A 234 -6.28 -11.64 -8.13
CA PRO A 234 -5.23 -12.34 -8.87
C PRO A 234 -4.64 -11.53 -10.02
N ASP A 235 -5.46 -10.77 -10.75
CA ASP A 235 -5.00 -9.97 -11.90
C ASP A 235 -4.08 -8.80 -11.52
N HIS A 236 -4.16 -8.33 -10.27
CA HIS A 236 -3.29 -7.27 -9.74
C HIS A 236 -1.93 -7.79 -9.30
N LEU A 237 -1.78 -9.10 -9.10
CA LEU A 237 -0.49 -9.73 -8.85
C LEU A 237 0.14 -10.10 -10.19
N ARG A 238 1.32 -9.55 -10.50
CA ARG A 238 1.99 -9.75 -11.78
C ARG A 238 3.29 -10.53 -11.59
N LEU A 239 3.33 -11.75 -12.14
CA LEU A 239 4.51 -12.60 -12.15
C LEU A 239 5.32 -12.35 -13.42
N ARG A 240 6.60 -12.01 -13.27
CA ARG A 240 7.58 -11.89 -14.35
C ARG A 240 8.12 -13.27 -14.75
N ASP A 241 8.78 -13.33 -15.91
CA ASP A 241 9.39 -14.58 -16.40
C ASP A 241 10.53 -15.10 -15.50
N ASP A 242 11.19 -14.21 -14.75
CA ASP A 242 12.22 -14.55 -13.76
C ASP A 242 11.64 -15.06 -12.42
N GLY A 243 10.32 -15.04 -12.26
CA GLY A 243 9.61 -15.46 -11.06
C GLY A 243 9.41 -14.37 -10.01
N SER A 244 9.94 -13.16 -10.22
CA SER A 244 9.67 -12.01 -9.35
C SER A 244 8.22 -11.52 -9.51
N VAL A 245 7.69 -10.89 -8.47
CA VAL A 245 6.32 -10.35 -8.46
C VAL A 245 6.33 -8.84 -8.28
N PHE A 246 5.42 -8.17 -9.00
CA PHE A 246 5.04 -6.78 -8.75
C PHE A 246 3.51 -6.65 -8.76
N LEU A 247 3.01 -5.54 -8.25
CA LEU A 247 1.58 -5.28 -8.16
C LEU A 247 1.18 -4.06 -8.99
N ILE A 248 -0.04 -4.10 -9.51
CA ILE A 248 -0.63 -3.03 -10.35
C ILE A 248 -1.99 -2.60 -9.79
N ASP A 249 -2.49 -1.46 -10.27
CA ASP A 249 -3.78 -0.87 -9.90
C ASP A 249 -3.82 -0.39 -8.44
N TRP A 250 -3.08 0.68 -8.18
CA TRP A 250 -2.91 1.27 -6.84
C TRP A 250 -3.95 2.35 -6.51
N GLY A 251 -5.02 2.45 -7.29
CA GLY A 251 -6.05 3.48 -7.10
C GLY A 251 -6.81 3.38 -5.76
N SER A 252 -6.78 2.21 -5.10
CA SER A 252 -7.40 1.99 -3.78
C SER A 252 -6.38 1.87 -2.63
N ALA A 253 -5.12 2.23 -2.90
CA ALA A 253 -4.06 2.13 -1.91
C ALA A 253 -4.35 3.02 -0.70
N GLY A 254 -3.83 2.63 0.45
CA GLY A 254 -4.02 3.38 1.69
C GLY A 254 -2.95 3.06 2.72
N PRO A 255 -3.08 3.57 3.94
CA PRO A 255 -2.14 3.25 5.01
C PRO A 255 -2.20 1.76 5.36
N ALA A 256 -1.04 1.15 5.59
CA ALA A 256 -0.92 -0.19 6.18
C ALA A 256 -1.18 -0.18 7.69
N ASP A 257 -2.28 0.44 8.11
CA ASP A 257 -2.78 0.29 9.47
C ASP A 257 -3.44 -1.08 9.66
N HIS A 258 -4.02 -1.32 10.84
CA HIS A 258 -4.65 -2.59 11.13
C HIS A 258 -5.78 -2.94 10.14
N ALA A 259 -6.55 -1.96 9.69
CA ALA A 259 -7.67 -2.18 8.78
C ALA A 259 -7.18 -2.49 7.36
N GLY A 260 -6.24 -1.69 6.84
CA GLY A 260 -5.65 -1.90 5.51
C GLY A 260 -4.93 -3.24 5.40
N ARG A 261 -4.11 -3.60 6.40
CA ARG A 261 -3.40 -4.88 6.43
C ARG A 261 -4.36 -6.07 6.52
N THR A 262 -5.40 -5.98 7.33
CA THR A 262 -6.42 -7.05 7.46
C THR A 262 -7.16 -7.24 6.14
N LEU A 263 -7.52 -6.17 5.44
CA LEU A 263 -8.19 -6.24 4.14
C LEU A 263 -7.32 -6.95 3.09
N ASP A 264 -6.04 -6.60 2.99
CA ASP A 264 -5.11 -7.25 2.07
C ASP A 264 -4.89 -8.72 2.45
N ALA A 265 -4.69 -9.01 3.73
CA ALA A 265 -4.55 -10.35 4.30
C ALA A 265 -5.72 -11.28 3.93
N ASP A 266 -6.96 -10.80 4.09
CA ASP A 266 -8.16 -11.57 3.77
C ASP A 266 -8.28 -11.83 2.26
N ARG A 267 -7.96 -10.85 1.43
CA ARG A 267 -7.94 -10.98 -0.03
C ARG A 267 -6.86 -11.96 -0.48
N LEU A 268 -5.65 -11.91 0.10
CA LEU A 268 -4.58 -12.87 -0.17
C LEU A 268 -4.98 -14.30 0.25
N ALA A 269 -5.62 -14.46 1.41
CA ALA A 269 -6.17 -15.74 1.83
C ALA A 269 -7.19 -16.29 0.81
N SER A 270 -8.02 -15.41 0.26
CA SER A 270 -8.98 -15.76 -0.81
C SER A 270 -8.26 -16.19 -2.09
N ILE A 271 -7.23 -15.46 -2.52
CA ILE A 271 -6.41 -15.78 -3.69
C ILE A 271 -5.76 -17.17 -3.54
N VAL A 272 -5.17 -17.44 -2.37
CA VAL A 272 -4.58 -18.76 -2.05
C VAL A 272 -5.62 -19.87 -2.17
N ARG A 273 -6.83 -19.68 -1.63
CA ARG A 273 -7.91 -20.67 -1.72
C ARG A 273 -8.37 -20.90 -3.17
N THR A 274 -8.55 -19.83 -3.94
CA THR A 274 -9.03 -19.88 -5.32
C THR A 274 -8.03 -20.60 -6.22
N ILE A 275 -6.75 -20.22 -6.16
CA ILE A 275 -5.68 -20.86 -6.95
C ILE A 275 -5.44 -22.31 -6.48
N GLY A 276 -5.49 -22.56 -5.17
CA GLY A 276 -5.37 -23.91 -4.62
C GLY A 276 -6.46 -24.85 -5.13
N SER A 277 -7.71 -24.35 -5.17
CA SER A 277 -8.86 -25.10 -5.69
C SER A 277 -8.76 -25.35 -7.19
N SER A 278 -8.42 -24.33 -7.97
CA SER A 278 -8.33 -24.44 -9.44
C SER A 278 -7.20 -25.38 -9.90
N THR A 279 -6.13 -25.49 -9.12
CA THR A 279 -4.99 -26.38 -9.41
C THR A 279 -5.16 -27.80 -8.83
N GLY A 280 -6.21 -28.06 -8.07
CA GLY A 280 -6.40 -29.34 -7.37
C GLY A 280 -5.36 -29.59 -6.28
N THR A 281 -4.79 -28.53 -5.70
CA THR A 281 -3.80 -28.68 -4.63
C THR A 281 -4.47 -29.19 -3.36
N ALA A 282 -3.78 -30.10 -2.65
CA ALA A 282 -4.31 -30.73 -1.46
C ALA A 282 -4.71 -29.72 -0.37
N PRO A 283 -5.89 -29.86 0.27
CA PRO A 283 -6.38 -28.92 1.28
C PRO A 283 -5.43 -28.70 2.45
N TRP A 284 -4.61 -29.69 2.81
CA TRP A 284 -3.62 -29.58 3.88
C TRP A 284 -2.47 -28.61 3.55
N ILE A 285 -2.27 -28.25 2.28
CA ILE A 285 -1.33 -27.19 1.87
C ILE A 285 -2.05 -25.83 1.86
N VAL A 286 -3.25 -25.78 1.29
CA VAL A 286 -4.00 -24.55 1.05
C VAL A 286 -4.54 -23.93 2.35
N ALA A 287 -5.11 -24.75 3.23
CA ALA A 287 -5.78 -24.26 4.43
C ALA A 287 -4.82 -23.57 5.43
N PRO A 288 -3.62 -24.13 5.75
CA PRO A 288 -2.67 -23.44 6.61
C PRO A 288 -2.15 -22.14 6.01
N ALA A 289 -1.84 -22.12 4.71
CA ALA A 289 -1.39 -20.92 4.02
C ALA A 289 -2.44 -19.79 4.11
N ALA A 290 -3.69 -20.11 3.77
CA ALA A 290 -4.76 -19.12 3.80
C ALA A 290 -5.07 -18.64 5.23
N TRP A 291 -4.97 -19.53 6.24
CA TRP A 291 -5.14 -19.15 7.64
C TRP A 291 -4.01 -18.24 8.16
N LEU A 292 -2.76 -18.47 7.72
CA LEU A 292 -1.65 -17.57 8.04
C LEU A 292 -1.85 -16.19 7.41
N CYS A 293 -2.36 -16.14 6.18
CA CYS A 293 -2.72 -14.88 5.53
C CYS A 293 -3.74 -14.10 6.36
N THR A 294 -4.85 -14.71 6.82
CA THR A 294 -5.87 -13.98 7.63
C THR A 294 -5.39 -13.51 9.01
N ARG A 295 -4.18 -13.91 9.42
CA ARG A 295 -3.49 -13.42 10.62
C ARG A 295 -2.40 -12.40 10.31
N ASP A 296 -2.34 -11.95 9.06
CA ASP A 296 -1.32 -11.04 8.56
C ASP A 296 0.11 -11.57 8.82
N GLN A 297 0.27 -12.90 8.70
CA GLN A 297 1.55 -13.60 8.82
C GLN A 297 2.07 -13.97 7.43
N LEU A 298 2.20 -12.98 6.55
CA LEU A 298 2.46 -13.18 5.12
C LEU A 298 3.78 -13.90 4.85
N GLY A 299 4.85 -13.54 5.56
CA GLY A 299 6.15 -14.24 5.44
C GLY A 299 6.10 -15.72 5.84
N LEU A 300 5.29 -16.08 6.85
CA LEU A 300 5.09 -17.48 7.25
C LEU A 300 4.25 -18.24 6.21
N ALA A 301 3.19 -17.61 5.70
CA ALA A 301 2.36 -18.18 4.64
C ALA A 301 3.19 -18.46 3.36
N ALA A 302 4.05 -17.51 2.98
CA ALA A 302 4.98 -17.64 1.87
C ALA A 302 5.95 -18.81 2.07
N THR A 303 6.57 -18.89 3.24
CA THR A 303 7.52 -19.95 3.60
C THR A 303 6.85 -21.33 3.55
N TRP A 304 5.63 -21.44 4.06
CA TRP A 304 4.84 -22.67 4.02
C TRP A 304 4.57 -23.12 2.58
N LEU A 305 4.06 -22.22 1.73
CA LEU A 305 3.79 -22.53 0.32
C LEU A 305 5.06 -22.91 -0.44
N ALA A 306 6.19 -22.22 -0.18
CA ALA A 306 7.48 -22.53 -0.79
C ALA A 306 8.02 -23.90 -0.36
N ALA A 307 7.81 -24.30 0.89
CA ALA A 307 8.20 -25.62 1.40
C ALA A 307 7.36 -26.75 0.80
N CYS A 308 6.07 -26.50 0.56
CA CYS A 308 5.15 -27.46 -0.04
C CYS A 308 5.20 -27.49 -1.59
N ALA A 309 5.81 -26.48 -2.23
CA ALA A 309 5.93 -26.43 -3.69
C ALA A 309 6.76 -27.62 -4.20
N PRO A 310 6.29 -28.36 -5.22
CA PRO A 310 7.02 -29.49 -5.77
C PRO A 310 8.29 -29.00 -6.48
N ARG A 311 9.43 -28.99 -5.77
CA ARG A 311 10.74 -28.69 -6.38
C ARG A 311 11.00 -29.70 -7.49
N ARG A 312 11.17 -29.24 -8.73
CA ARG A 312 11.46 -30.08 -9.91
C ARG A 312 12.70 -30.99 -9.70
N HIS A 313 13.62 -30.63 -8.80
CA HIS A 313 14.79 -31.44 -8.41
C HIS A 313 14.51 -32.51 -7.34
N ALA A 314 13.44 -32.40 -6.55
CA ALA A 314 13.14 -33.36 -5.48
C ALA A 314 12.52 -34.67 -5.99
N ARG A 315 12.24 -34.78 -7.30
CA ARG A 315 11.68 -35.99 -7.92
C ARG A 315 12.68 -37.16 -8.03
N ARG A 316 13.99 -36.95 -7.79
CA ARG A 316 14.99 -38.02 -8.00
C ARG A 316 15.65 -38.63 -6.76
N LEU A 317 15.49 -38.09 -5.55
CA LEU A 317 16.26 -38.61 -4.40
C LEU A 317 15.48 -39.00 -3.13
N LEU A 318 14.21 -38.67 -2.96
CA LEU A 318 13.51 -39.00 -1.70
C LEU A 318 12.06 -39.46 -1.91
N ARG A 319 11.90 -40.69 -2.39
CA ARG A 319 10.75 -41.55 -2.06
C ARG A 319 11.01 -42.13 -0.64
N PRO A 320 10.04 -42.28 0.29
CA PRO A 320 8.90 -41.45 0.63
C PRO A 320 8.70 -41.38 2.18
N ILE A 321 9.63 -40.79 2.97
CA ILE A 321 9.49 -40.76 4.46
C ILE A 321 9.77 -39.37 5.07
N VAL A 322 10.69 -38.58 4.50
CA VAL A 322 11.18 -37.36 5.18
C VAL A 322 10.29 -36.11 5.01
N PRO A 323 9.70 -35.79 3.83
CA PRO A 323 8.91 -34.56 3.69
C PRO A 323 7.55 -34.65 4.39
N ALA A 324 6.92 -35.83 4.39
CA ALA A 324 5.63 -36.03 5.05
C ALA A 324 5.79 -36.00 6.58
N ALA A 325 6.83 -36.61 7.14
CA ALA A 325 7.09 -36.57 8.58
C ALA A 325 7.44 -35.15 9.06
N ALA A 326 8.25 -34.40 8.31
CA ALA A 326 8.57 -33.01 8.62
C ALA A 326 7.33 -32.10 8.45
N ALA A 327 6.54 -32.27 7.39
CA ALA A 327 5.30 -31.51 7.20
C ALA A 327 4.24 -31.86 8.25
N ILE A 328 4.13 -33.13 8.66
CA ILE A 328 3.25 -33.58 9.75
C ILE A 328 3.75 -33.05 11.09
N LEU A 329 5.06 -33.04 11.36
CA LEU A 329 5.62 -32.48 12.59
C LEU A 329 5.47 -30.97 12.64
N ILE A 330 5.66 -30.26 11.52
CA ILE A 330 5.43 -28.81 11.43
C ILE A 330 3.93 -28.52 11.56
N ALA A 331 3.05 -29.26 10.87
CA ALA A 331 1.61 -29.11 11.01
C ALA A 331 1.12 -29.47 12.43
N ALA A 332 1.67 -30.50 13.05
CA ALA A 332 1.35 -30.89 14.43
C ALA A 332 1.87 -29.87 15.43
N LEU A 333 3.08 -29.32 15.23
CA LEU A 333 3.63 -28.24 16.03
C LEU A 333 2.81 -26.95 15.85
N PHE A 334 2.33 -26.65 14.65
CA PHE A 334 1.43 -25.53 14.38
C PHE A 334 0.04 -25.74 14.99
N VAL A 335 -0.56 -26.92 14.87
CA VAL A 335 -1.83 -27.26 15.55
C VAL A 335 -1.67 -27.24 17.07
N TRP A 336 -0.50 -27.60 17.60
CA TRP A 336 -0.19 -27.55 19.02
C TRP A 336 0.03 -26.12 19.52
N LEU A 337 0.78 -25.29 18.78
CA LEU A 337 1.01 -23.87 19.11
C LEU A 337 -0.24 -23.00 18.93
N SER A 338 -1.13 -23.35 17.99
CA SER A 338 -2.32 -22.57 17.61
C SER A 338 -3.63 -23.15 18.14
N GLY A 339 -3.60 -24.36 18.71
CA GLY A 339 -4.76 -25.07 19.22
C GLY A 339 -5.28 -24.48 20.54
N PRO A 340 -6.50 -24.84 20.96
CA PRO A 340 -7.13 -24.32 22.18
C PRO A 340 -6.31 -24.60 23.46
N TRP A 341 -5.36 -25.53 23.41
CA TRP A 341 -4.47 -25.93 24.49
C TRP A 341 -3.41 -24.89 24.87
N ASN A 342 -3.10 -23.93 23.99
CA ASN A 342 -2.12 -22.85 24.24
C ASN A 342 -2.81 -21.52 24.60
N ARG A 343 -4.14 -21.52 24.74
CA ARG A 343 -4.89 -20.38 25.28
C ARG A 343 -5.06 -20.57 26.78
N THR A 344 -4.78 -19.55 27.55
CA THR A 344 -5.06 -19.56 28.99
C THR A 344 -6.58 -19.68 29.18
N PRO A 345 -7.08 -20.63 29.98
CA PRO A 345 -8.46 -20.60 30.46
C PRO A 345 -8.75 -19.23 31.09
N ALA A 346 -9.96 -18.71 30.88
CA ALA A 346 -10.35 -17.38 31.34
C ALA A 346 -10.05 -17.19 32.84
N GLU A 347 -10.34 -18.20 33.65
CA GLU A 347 -10.06 -18.21 35.10
C GLU A 347 -8.55 -18.05 35.41
N ALA A 348 -7.70 -18.84 34.75
CA ALA A 348 -6.25 -18.76 34.94
C ALA A 348 -5.66 -17.43 34.40
N ALA A 349 -6.25 -16.85 33.35
CA ALA A 349 -5.89 -15.51 32.89
C ALA A 349 -6.27 -14.44 33.93
N ILE A 350 -7.49 -14.51 34.46
CA ILE A 350 -8.02 -13.60 35.49
C ILE A 350 -7.15 -13.65 36.74
N ASP A 351 -6.79 -14.83 37.23
CA ASP A 351 -5.97 -14.97 38.44
C ASP A 351 -4.56 -14.39 38.26
N ARG A 352 -3.95 -14.60 37.09
CA ARG A 352 -2.66 -14.01 36.74
C ARG A 352 -2.73 -12.48 36.67
N LEU A 353 -3.82 -11.92 36.14
CA LEU A 353 -4.02 -10.47 36.02
C LEU A 353 -4.31 -9.82 37.38
N ARG A 354 -5.09 -10.51 38.22
CA ARG A 354 -5.34 -10.15 39.62
C ARG A 354 -4.03 -10.12 40.42
N ALA A 355 -3.21 -11.17 40.30
CA ALA A 355 -1.92 -11.25 40.99
C ALA A 355 -0.93 -10.13 40.60
N ARG A 356 -1.06 -9.57 39.38
CA ARG A 356 -0.21 -8.46 38.92
C ARG A 356 -0.71 -7.07 39.34
N GLY A 357 -1.94 -6.97 39.89
CA GLY A 357 -2.57 -5.71 40.27
C GLY A 357 -3.07 -4.88 39.08
N ASN A 358 -3.32 -5.54 37.95
CA ASN A 358 -3.78 -4.89 36.73
C ASN A 358 -5.29 -5.04 36.51
N LEU A 359 -5.94 -5.99 37.19
CA LEU A 359 -7.35 -6.30 37.02
C LEU A 359 -8.24 -5.25 37.73
N ILE A 360 -9.10 -4.59 36.96
CA ILE A 360 -10.10 -3.64 37.47
C ILE A 360 -11.41 -4.38 37.77
N GLU A 361 -11.98 -5.04 36.76
CA GLU A 361 -13.27 -5.72 36.85
C GLU A 361 -13.32 -6.89 35.86
N VAL A 362 -14.04 -7.96 36.23
CA VAL A 362 -14.39 -9.07 35.34
C VAL A 362 -15.88 -8.98 35.04
N VAL A 363 -16.24 -8.95 33.77
CA VAL A 363 -17.63 -8.93 33.32
C VAL A 363 -18.07 -10.35 33.00
N GLN A 364 -19.16 -10.77 33.61
CA GLN A 364 -19.76 -12.09 33.39
C GLN A 364 -20.75 -12.03 32.21
N GLY A 365 -20.77 -13.09 31.42
CA GLY A 365 -21.73 -13.32 30.36
C GLY A 365 -23.09 -13.83 30.87
N PRO A 366 -24.07 -14.02 29.98
CA PRO A 366 -25.43 -14.46 30.32
C PRO A 366 -25.49 -15.85 30.98
N ASP A 367 -24.48 -16.67 30.74
CA ASP A 367 -24.28 -18.02 31.27
C ASP A 367 -23.47 -18.03 32.58
N GLY A 368 -23.08 -16.87 33.10
CA GLY A 368 -22.25 -16.73 34.30
C GLY A 368 -20.77 -17.03 34.08
N ALA A 369 -20.34 -17.30 32.85
CA ALA A 369 -18.93 -17.45 32.49
C ALA A 369 -18.29 -16.08 32.21
N PRO A 370 -16.97 -15.90 32.39
CA PRO A 370 -16.33 -14.62 32.11
C PRO A 370 -16.45 -14.29 30.61
N ALA A 371 -17.05 -13.14 30.30
CA ALA A 371 -17.17 -12.63 28.94
C ALA A 371 -16.06 -11.62 28.61
N GLY A 372 -15.46 -11.00 29.63
CA GLY A 372 -14.27 -10.17 29.45
C GLY A 372 -13.77 -9.56 30.75
N ALA A 373 -12.67 -8.81 30.67
CA ALA A 373 -12.08 -8.13 31.82
C ALA A 373 -11.49 -6.77 31.46
N TRP A 374 -11.67 -5.81 32.37
CA TRP A 374 -11.07 -4.48 32.32
C TRP A 374 -9.73 -4.46 33.06
N LEU A 375 -8.73 -3.82 32.44
CA LEU A 375 -7.35 -3.76 32.93
C LEU A 375 -6.81 -2.34 32.99
N ALA A 376 -6.00 -2.03 34.00
CA ALA A 376 -5.20 -0.81 34.07
C ALA A 376 -3.76 -1.06 33.62
N TRP A 377 -3.18 -0.14 32.85
CA TRP A 377 -1.76 -0.11 32.52
C TRP A 377 -1.15 1.31 32.63
N PRO A 378 0.01 1.49 33.28
CA PRO A 378 0.70 0.53 34.15
C PRO A 378 -0.16 0.19 35.41
N ARG A 379 0.37 -0.62 36.35
CA ARG A 379 -0.36 -1.15 37.53
C ARG A 379 -1.35 -0.15 38.13
N PHE A 380 -2.52 -0.64 38.55
CA PHE A 380 -3.57 0.20 39.13
C PHE A 380 -3.04 0.94 40.38
N ASP A 381 -2.87 2.25 40.27
CA ASP A 381 -2.54 3.14 41.37
C ASP A 381 -3.74 4.06 41.65
N PRO A 382 -4.41 3.90 42.82
CA PRO A 382 -5.56 4.72 43.17
C PRO A 382 -5.21 6.21 43.32
N ALA A 383 -3.93 6.58 43.45
CA ALA A 383 -3.48 7.97 43.52
C ALA A 383 -3.44 8.69 42.15
N VAL A 384 -3.52 7.95 41.03
CA VAL A 384 -3.52 8.54 39.68
C VAL A 384 -4.94 8.98 39.29
N PRO A 385 -5.16 10.24 38.84
CA PRO A 385 -6.47 10.72 38.41
C PRO A 385 -7.08 9.87 37.29
N ALA A 386 -8.39 9.60 37.33
CA ALA A 386 -9.09 8.69 36.41
C ALA A 386 -8.86 9.03 34.91
N ARG A 387 -8.78 10.31 34.57
CA ARG A 387 -8.52 10.82 33.21
C ARG A 387 -7.15 10.46 32.62
N GLU A 388 -6.20 10.04 33.46
CA GLU A 388 -4.81 9.71 33.08
C GLU A 388 -4.55 8.20 33.11
N ARG A 389 -5.56 7.37 33.39
CA ARG A 389 -5.45 5.90 33.45
C ARG A 389 -5.65 5.29 32.07
N LEU A 390 -4.69 4.51 31.57
CA LEU A 390 -4.91 3.70 30.36
C LEU A 390 -5.66 2.42 30.75
N VAL A 391 -6.87 2.27 30.22
CA VAL A 391 -7.72 1.12 30.48
C VAL A 391 -7.83 0.26 29.22
N PHE A 392 -7.70 -1.06 29.38
CA PHE A 392 -7.74 -2.04 28.31
C PHE A 392 -8.84 -3.06 28.56
N TRP A 393 -9.45 -3.55 27.49
CA TRP A 393 -10.43 -4.62 27.53
C TRP A 393 -9.83 -5.92 26.98
N ILE A 394 -10.03 -7.02 27.68
CA ILE A 394 -9.78 -8.37 27.18
C ILE A 394 -11.11 -9.09 27.00
N ASP A 395 -11.27 -9.74 25.86
CA ASP A 395 -12.46 -10.51 25.50
C ASP A 395 -12.21 -12.00 25.83
N PHE A 396 -13.19 -12.67 26.44
CA PHE A 396 -13.18 -14.10 26.68
C PHE A 396 -14.27 -14.75 25.83
N LYS A 397 -13.86 -15.64 24.92
CA LYS A 397 -14.81 -16.40 24.09
C LYS A 397 -14.66 -17.88 24.37
N ASP A 398 -15.79 -18.52 24.64
CA ASP A 398 -15.87 -19.96 24.95
C ASP A 398 -14.93 -20.36 26.12
N GLY A 399 -14.83 -19.50 27.14
CA GLY A 399 -13.98 -19.73 28.32
C GLY A 399 -12.47 -19.57 28.08
N LEU A 400 -12.06 -19.04 26.93
CA LEU A 400 -10.65 -18.83 26.55
C LEU A 400 -10.33 -17.36 26.31
N GLU A 401 -9.14 -16.94 26.73
CA GLU A 401 -8.59 -15.61 26.47
C GLU A 401 -8.43 -15.35 24.96
N VAL A 402 -9.07 -14.29 24.45
CA VAL A 402 -8.90 -13.79 23.08
C VAL A 402 -8.27 -12.41 23.16
N ILE A 403 -7.00 -12.30 22.78
CA ILE A 403 -6.26 -11.04 22.84
C ILE A 403 -6.87 -10.06 21.80
N SER A 404 -7.65 -9.11 22.29
CA SER A 404 -8.18 -7.98 21.54
C SER A 404 -7.51 -6.72 22.08
N ARG A 405 -6.66 -6.05 21.29
CA ARG A 405 -6.14 -4.72 21.65
C ARG A 405 -7.15 -3.66 21.22
N LYS A 406 -7.93 -3.11 22.16
CA LYS A 406 -8.60 -1.82 21.95
C LYS A 406 -7.68 -0.70 22.44
N SER A 407 -7.43 0.29 21.56
CA SER A 407 -6.58 1.45 21.85
C SER A 407 -7.21 2.38 22.90
N PRO A 408 -6.42 3.17 23.65
CA PRO A 408 -6.87 3.90 24.85
C PRO A 408 -7.82 5.09 24.61
N GLY A 409 -8.15 5.41 23.36
CA GLY A 409 -8.77 6.70 22.99
C GLY A 409 -10.28 6.70 22.79
N SER A 410 -11.01 5.58 22.96
CA SER A 410 -12.42 5.49 22.53
C SER A 410 -13.45 5.30 23.66
N LEU A 411 -13.07 5.44 24.92
CA LEU A 411 -14.01 5.32 26.04
C LEU A 411 -14.49 6.71 26.50
N SER A 412 -15.74 7.03 26.15
CA SER A 412 -16.48 8.15 26.76
C SER A 412 -16.59 7.92 28.29
N PRO A 413 -16.52 8.98 29.13
CA PRO A 413 -16.72 8.91 30.57
C PRO A 413 -17.96 8.11 31.01
N ALA A 414 -18.99 8.02 30.15
CA ALA A 414 -20.22 7.27 30.40
C ALA A 414 -20.06 5.73 30.45
N THR A 415 -18.91 5.18 30.07
CA THR A 415 -18.63 3.72 30.13
C THR A 415 -17.73 3.32 31.30
N TRP A 416 -17.37 4.28 32.16
CA TRP A 416 -16.66 3.99 33.39
C TRP A 416 -17.62 3.41 34.43
N PRO A 417 -17.23 2.40 35.21
CA PRO A 417 -18.00 1.96 36.37
C PRO A 417 -17.85 3.00 37.49
N GLU A 418 -18.53 4.13 37.37
CA GLU A 418 -18.79 5.06 38.47
C GLU A 418 -20.30 5.15 38.69
N SER A 419 -20.86 4.15 39.41
CA SER A 419 -21.99 4.32 40.34
C SER A 419 -22.42 2.97 40.92
N SER A 420 -21.73 2.53 41.98
CA SER A 420 -22.34 1.67 42.99
C SER A 420 -21.86 2.04 44.39
N SER A 421 -21.87 3.36 44.68
CA SER A 421 -21.99 3.82 46.06
C SER A 421 -23.43 3.56 46.56
N GLN A 422 -23.76 2.31 46.84
CA GLN A 422 -24.80 2.00 47.82
C GLN A 422 -24.07 1.66 49.12
N SER A 423 -24.02 2.65 50.02
CA SER A 423 -23.75 2.41 51.43
C SER A 423 -24.68 1.32 51.96
N PRO A 424 -24.20 0.36 52.76
CA PRO A 424 -25.08 -0.54 53.49
C PRO A 424 -25.89 0.28 54.49
N ALA A 425 -27.22 0.20 54.40
CA ALA A 425 -28.09 0.70 55.45
C ALA A 425 -27.76 -0.03 56.76
N ALA A 426 -27.60 0.75 57.83
CA ALA A 426 -27.36 0.24 59.17
C ALA A 426 -28.52 -0.64 59.64
N PRO A 427 -28.26 -1.74 60.38
CA PRO A 427 -29.33 -2.49 61.03
C PRO A 427 -29.87 -1.70 62.23
N GLN A 428 -31.20 -1.62 62.34
CA GLN A 428 -31.87 -1.43 63.62
C GLN A 428 -32.12 -2.80 64.26
#